data_AF-A0AAJ2A6T5-F1
#
_entry.id   AF-A0AAJ2A6T5-F1
#
_cell.length_a   1.000
_cell.length_b   1.000
_cell.length_c   1.000
_cell.angle_alpha   90.00
_cell.angle_beta   90.00
_cell.angle_gamma   90.00
#
_symmetry.space_group_name_H-M   'P 1'
#
loop_
_entity.id
_entity.type
_entity.pdbx_description
1 polymer ?
#
loop_
_entity_poly.entity_id
_entity_poly.type
_entity_poly.pdbx_seq_one_letter_code
_entity_poly.pdbx_strand_id
1 'polypeptide(L)'
;MTDQEFADLVRDTKLTQASREAARLVLVGNMKPVDAANEAGISKQRLSQILTVVRTADEKRIEAQRVSTPTFSDSVAAVEASYAVAVKSARDLFGDDTLIQTPNPNGRAVGEIVGRTDFHTVQAVGRGAVVIHDLAKLDRAPAVGRNVAIDYSKGAGIVSDRSKEHDRGGVTR
;
A
#
# COMPACT_ATOMS: atom_id res chain seq x y z
N MET A 1 2.93 -23.93 -15.83
CA MET A 1 1.60 -23.45 -15.47
C MET A 1 0.89 -24.53 -14.67
N THR A 2 0.30 -24.18 -13.54
CA THR A 2 -0.47 -25.07 -12.67
C THR A 2 -1.93 -25.20 -13.15
N ASP A 3 -2.65 -26.21 -12.67
CA ASP A 3 -4.10 -26.35 -12.96
C ASP A 3 -4.90 -25.11 -12.53
N GLN A 4 -4.54 -24.49 -11.41
CA GLN A 4 -5.20 -23.29 -10.90
C GLN A 4 -4.94 -22.07 -11.79
N GLU A 5 -3.68 -21.85 -12.18
CA GLU A 5 -3.31 -20.76 -13.09
C GLU A 5 -4.02 -20.89 -14.44
N PHE A 6 -4.09 -22.13 -14.96
CA PHE A 6 -4.82 -22.42 -16.18
C PHE A 6 -6.31 -22.13 -16.00
N ALA A 7 -6.97 -22.68 -14.98
CA ALA A 7 -8.39 -22.51 -14.73
C ALA A 7 -8.79 -21.02 -14.65
N ASP A 8 -8.01 -20.21 -13.95
CA ASP A 8 -8.21 -18.77 -13.86
C ASP A 8 -8.06 -18.08 -15.22
N LEU A 9 -7.08 -18.50 -16.02
CA LEU A 9 -6.80 -17.90 -17.32
C LEU A 9 -7.87 -18.23 -18.36
N VAL A 10 -8.37 -19.47 -18.38
CA VAL A 10 -9.47 -19.85 -19.28
C VAL A 10 -10.82 -19.32 -18.82
N ARG A 11 -11.01 -18.98 -17.54
CA ARG A 11 -12.27 -18.42 -17.01
C ARG A 11 -12.73 -17.19 -17.79
N ASP A 12 -11.77 -16.35 -18.18
CA ASP A 12 -12.04 -15.09 -18.85
C ASP A 12 -12.06 -15.25 -20.40
N THR A 13 -11.80 -16.46 -20.90
CA THR A 13 -11.88 -16.79 -22.33
C THR A 13 -13.23 -17.42 -22.67
N LYS A 14 -13.81 -17.08 -23.83
CA LYS A 14 -15.09 -17.65 -24.32
C LYS A 14 -14.93 -19.06 -24.92
N LEU A 15 -14.05 -19.89 -24.37
CA LEU A 15 -13.76 -21.22 -24.89
C LEU A 15 -14.79 -22.27 -24.44
N THR A 16 -15.14 -23.19 -25.34
CA THR A 16 -16.02 -24.33 -25.02
C THR A 16 -15.29 -25.34 -24.13
N GLN A 17 -16.04 -26.18 -23.41
CA GLN A 17 -15.46 -27.17 -22.48
C GLN A 17 -14.44 -28.08 -23.16
N ALA A 18 -14.77 -28.65 -24.32
CA ALA A 18 -13.85 -29.48 -25.10
C ALA A 18 -12.56 -28.74 -25.51
N SER A 19 -12.66 -27.45 -25.83
CA SER A 19 -11.49 -26.62 -26.17
C SER A 19 -10.61 -26.34 -24.94
N ARG A 20 -11.20 -26.20 -23.75
CA ARG A 20 -10.47 -26.03 -22.49
C ARG A 20 -9.74 -27.30 -22.09
N GLU A 21 -10.39 -28.46 -22.19
CA GLU A 21 -9.78 -29.75 -21.88
C GLU A 21 -8.59 -30.04 -22.81
N ALA A 22 -8.74 -29.80 -24.12
CA ALA A 22 -7.64 -29.96 -25.08
C ALA A 22 -6.44 -29.06 -24.75
N ALA A 23 -6.69 -27.78 -24.42
CA ALA A 23 -5.64 -26.86 -24.04
C ALA A 23 -4.99 -27.23 -22.69
N ARG A 24 -5.77 -27.76 -21.73
CA ARG A 24 -5.29 -28.24 -20.44
C ARG A 24 -4.30 -29.40 -20.61
N LEU A 25 -4.65 -30.37 -21.45
CA LEU A 25 -3.79 -31.53 -21.72
C LEU A 25 -2.43 -31.11 -22.28
N VAL A 26 -2.39 -30.09 -23.14
CA VAL A 26 -1.14 -29.59 -23.73
C VAL A 26 -0.34 -28.75 -22.73
N LEU A 27 -0.99 -27.78 -22.07
CA LEU A 27 -0.27 -26.75 -21.30
C LEU A 27 -0.02 -27.12 -19.83
N VAL A 28 -0.86 -27.99 -19.26
CA VAL A 28 -0.69 -28.52 -17.89
C VAL A 28 -0.18 -29.95 -17.94
N GLY A 29 -0.75 -30.79 -18.81
CA GLY A 29 -0.38 -32.20 -18.94
C GLY A 29 0.87 -32.47 -19.79
N ASN A 30 1.48 -31.45 -20.41
CA ASN A 30 2.60 -31.59 -21.36
C ASN A 30 2.34 -32.61 -22.49
N MET A 31 1.07 -32.88 -22.82
CA MET A 31 0.70 -33.79 -23.90
C MET A 31 1.02 -33.14 -25.26
N LYS A 32 1.41 -33.95 -26.24
CA LYS A 32 1.64 -33.44 -27.59
C LYS A 32 0.32 -32.89 -28.16
N PRO A 33 0.33 -31.75 -28.89
CA PRO A 33 -0.89 -31.16 -29.45
C PRO A 33 -1.67 -32.11 -30.35
N VAL A 34 -0.99 -33.01 -31.06
CA VAL A 34 -1.64 -34.00 -31.91
C VAL A 34 -2.48 -34.99 -31.11
N ASP A 35 -1.96 -35.46 -29.98
CA ASP A 35 -2.64 -36.45 -29.14
C ASP A 35 -3.77 -35.80 -28.34
N ALA A 36 -3.54 -34.58 -27.84
CA ALA A 36 -4.58 -33.80 -27.14
C ALA A 36 -5.75 -33.40 -28.05
N ALA A 37 -5.49 -33.13 -29.34
CA ALA A 37 -6.54 -32.84 -30.32
C ALA A 37 -7.42 -34.07 -30.56
N ASN A 38 -6.81 -35.25 -30.67
CA ASN A 38 -7.51 -36.52 -30.87
C ASN A 38 -8.36 -36.87 -29.64
N GLU A 39 -7.79 -36.75 -28.44
CA GLU A 39 -8.48 -37.05 -27.18
C GLU A 39 -9.70 -36.15 -26.96
N ALA A 40 -9.58 -34.86 -27.29
CA ALA A 40 -10.67 -33.89 -27.14
C ALA A 40 -11.63 -33.83 -28.34
N GLY A 41 -11.42 -34.65 -29.37
CA GLY A 41 -12.27 -34.69 -30.56
C GLY A 41 -12.29 -33.39 -31.38
N ILE A 42 -11.20 -32.63 -31.40
CA ILE A 42 -11.09 -31.36 -32.14
C ILE A 42 -10.03 -31.42 -33.24
N SER A 43 -10.19 -30.61 -34.28
CA SER A 43 -9.20 -30.53 -35.36
C SER A 43 -7.90 -29.87 -34.88
N LYS A 44 -6.77 -30.28 -35.46
CA LYS A 44 -5.43 -29.69 -35.18
C LYS A 44 -5.40 -28.18 -35.40
N GLN A 45 -6.09 -27.71 -36.44
CA GLN A 45 -6.17 -26.28 -36.76
C GLN A 45 -6.93 -25.51 -35.67
N ARG A 46 -8.01 -26.08 -35.14
CA ARG A 46 -8.78 -25.50 -34.05
C ARG A 46 -7.98 -25.48 -32.75
N LEU A 47 -7.25 -26.56 -32.43
CA LEU A 47 -6.35 -26.58 -31.27
C LEU A 47 -5.25 -25.52 -31.36
N SER A 48 -4.65 -25.34 -32.53
CA SER A 48 -3.62 -24.31 -32.74
C SER A 48 -4.18 -22.90 -32.43
N GLN A 49 -5.37 -22.58 -32.95
CA GLN A 49 -6.04 -21.31 -32.67
C GLN A 49 -6.34 -21.12 -31.17
N ILE A 50 -6.78 -22.18 -30.49
CA ILE A 50 -7.04 -22.14 -29.04
C ILE A 50 -5.75 -21.84 -28.28
N LEU A 51 -4.64 -22.52 -28.61
CA LEU A 51 -3.36 -22.31 -27.94
C LEU A 51 -2.84 -20.89 -28.13
N THR A 52 -3.02 -20.29 -29.31
CA THR A 52 -2.69 -18.88 -29.54
C THR A 52 -3.52 -17.96 -28.63
N VAL A 53 -4.84 -18.15 -28.56
CA VAL A 53 -5.72 -17.34 -27.71
C VAL A 53 -5.33 -17.44 -26.23
N VAL A 54 -5.02 -18.66 -25.77
CA VAL A 54 -4.61 -18.92 -24.39
C VAL A 54 -3.26 -18.26 -24.08
N ARG A 55 -2.28 -18.34 -24.99
CA ARG A 55 -0.98 -17.66 -24.82
C ARG A 55 -1.10 -16.14 -24.80
N THR A 56 -1.89 -15.56 -25.70
CA THR A 56 -2.14 -14.11 -25.70
C THR A 56 -2.86 -13.65 -24.42
N ALA A 57 -3.76 -14.47 -23.89
CA ALA A 57 -4.40 -14.19 -22.60
C ALA A 57 -3.40 -14.25 -21.42
N ASP A 58 -2.45 -15.21 -21.45
CA ASP A 58 -1.37 -15.33 -20.46
C ASP A 58 -0.46 -14.10 -20.47
N GLU A 59 0.01 -13.70 -21.65
CA GLU A 59 0.85 -12.52 -21.84
C GLU A 59 0.14 -11.25 -21.33
N LYS A 60 -1.16 -11.10 -21.64
CA LYS A 60 -1.96 -9.96 -21.17
C LYS A 60 -2.14 -9.96 -19.65
N ARG A 61 -2.26 -11.14 -19.01
CA ARG A 61 -2.35 -11.27 -17.55
C ARG A 61 -1.03 -10.90 -16.88
N ILE A 62 0.09 -11.37 -17.42
CA ILE A 62 1.44 -11.05 -16.93
C ILE A 62 1.67 -9.53 -17.02
N GLU A 63 1.27 -8.91 -18.13
CA GLU A 63 1.38 -7.46 -18.30
C GLU A 63 0.49 -6.70 -17.30
N ALA A 64 -0.77 -7.11 -17.13
CA ALA A 64 -1.67 -6.50 -16.14
C ALA A 64 -1.17 -6.67 -14.69
N GLN A 65 -0.54 -7.80 -14.37
CA GLN A 65 0.07 -8.04 -13.07
C GLN A 65 1.31 -7.17 -12.84
N ARG A 66 2.14 -6.93 -13.87
CA ARG A 66 3.29 -6.03 -13.78
C ARG A 66 2.90 -4.58 -13.47
N VAL A 67 1.78 -4.11 -13.99
CA VAL A 67 1.26 -2.74 -13.71
C VAL A 67 0.68 -2.63 -12.28
N SER A 68 0.35 -3.76 -11.64
CA SER A 68 -0.35 -3.76 -10.34
C SER A 68 0.58 -3.89 -9.12
N THR A 69 1.87 -4.17 -9.31
CA THR A 69 2.85 -4.16 -8.22
C THR A 69 3.45 -2.76 -8.10
N PRO A 70 3.14 -1.98 -7.04
CA PRO A 70 3.84 -0.72 -6.80
C PRO A 70 5.32 -1.02 -6.64
N THR A 71 6.15 -0.36 -7.45
CA THR A 71 7.59 -0.53 -7.31
C THR A 71 8.06 0.15 -6.02
N PHE A 72 9.14 -0.35 -5.41
CA PHE A 72 9.72 0.28 -4.21
C PHE A 72 10.01 1.78 -4.42
N SER A 73 10.33 2.18 -5.65
CA SER A 73 10.55 3.59 -6.03
C SER A 73 9.30 4.45 -5.85
N ASP A 74 8.12 3.93 -6.20
CA ASP A 74 6.85 4.68 -6.09
C ASP A 74 6.49 4.93 -4.62
N SER A 75 6.82 3.98 -3.75
CA SER A 75 6.59 4.10 -2.30
C SER A 75 7.47 5.18 -1.68
N VAL A 76 8.74 5.28 -2.08
CA VAL A 76 9.64 6.35 -1.59
C VAL A 76 9.15 7.72 -2.07
N ALA A 77 8.79 7.85 -3.35
CA ALA A 77 8.26 9.09 -3.90
C ALA A 77 6.96 9.52 -3.18
N ALA A 78 6.08 8.58 -2.84
CA ALA A 78 4.85 8.87 -2.10
C ALA A 78 5.13 9.38 -0.66
N VAL A 79 6.12 8.80 0.03
CA VAL A 79 6.54 9.25 1.36
C VAL A 79 7.15 10.65 1.31
N GLU A 80 8.03 10.92 0.35
CA GLU A 80 8.63 12.25 0.16
C GLU A 80 7.59 13.32 -0.19
N ALA A 81 6.67 13.01 -1.11
CA ALA A 81 5.57 13.90 -1.46
C ALA A 81 4.68 14.22 -0.24
N SER A 82 4.39 13.20 0.57
CA SER A 82 3.64 13.37 1.83
C SER A 82 4.37 14.24 2.84
N TYR A 83 5.70 14.14 2.95
CA TYR A 83 6.50 15.03 3.79
C TYR A 83 6.43 16.48 3.29
N ALA A 84 6.57 16.71 1.98
CA ALA A 84 6.48 18.05 1.40
C ALA A 84 5.11 18.70 1.66
N VAL A 85 4.02 17.93 1.57
CA VAL A 85 2.67 18.40 1.91
C VAL A 85 2.56 18.75 3.40
N ALA A 86 3.14 17.94 4.29
CA ALA A 86 3.16 18.21 5.72
C ALA A 86 3.93 19.51 6.05
N VAL A 87 5.10 19.72 5.43
CA VAL A 87 5.89 20.96 5.57
C VAL A 87 5.12 22.17 5.08
N LYS A 88 4.49 22.06 3.90
CA LYS A 88 3.67 23.13 3.34
C LYS A 88 2.52 23.50 4.29
N SER A 89 1.78 22.50 4.77
CA SER A 89 0.70 22.71 5.73
C SER A 89 1.17 23.39 7.02
N ALA A 90 2.34 23.03 7.53
CA ALA A 90 2.90 23.68 8.70
C ALA A 90 3.21 25.17 8.45
N ARG A 91 3.80 25.51 7.29
CA ARG A 91 4.08 26.90 6.91
C ARG A 91 2.83 27.71 6.65
N ASP A 92 1.83 27.13 5.99
CA ASP A 92 0.54 27.79 5.74
C ASP A 92 -0.17 28.16 7.06
N LEU A 93 0.02 27.37 8.13
CA LEU A 93 -0.61 27.59 9.43
C LEU A 93 0.20 28.51 10.37
N PHE A 94 1.53 28.41 10.37
CA PHE A 94 2.39 29.07 11.37
C PHE A 94 3.31 30.16 10.76
N GLY A 95 3.32 30.31 9.44
CA GLY A 95 4.16 31.24 8.69
C GLY A 95 5.39 30.58 8.05
N ASP A 96 5.98 31.23 7.06
CA ASP A 96 7.13 30.70 6.31
C ASP A 96 8.39 30.50 7.19
N ASP A 97 8.54 31.32 8.23
CA ASP A 97 9.64 31.28 9.20
C ASP A 97 9.49 30.17 10.27
N THR A 98 8.43 29.34 10.16
CA THR A 98 8.17 28.24 11.10
C THR A 98 9.35 27.28 11.16
N LEU A 99 9.79 26.97 12.38
CA LEU A 99 10.87 26.03 12.61
C LEU A 99 10.37 24.59 12.48
N ILE A 100 10.63 23.98 11.32
CA ILE A 100 10.33 22.57 11.08
C ILE A 100 11.42 21.68 11.66
N GLN A 101 11.03 20.76 12.53
CA GLN A 101 11.94 19.83 13.20
C GLN A 101 11.57 18.38 12.90
N THR A 102 12.59 17.53 12.85
CA THR A 102 12.43 16.08 12.87
C THR A 102 12.43 15.57 14.32
N PRO A 103 11.72 14.47 14.62
CA PRO A 103 11.66 13.94 15.98
C PRO A 103 13.04 13.43 16.38
N ASN A 104 13.48 13.80 17.58
CA ASN A 104 14.69 13.21 18.16
C ASN A 104 14.42 11.71 18.45
N PRO A 105 15.28 10.77 18.00
CA PRO A 105 15.08 9.32 18.17
C PRO A 105 14.88 8.81 19.61
N ASN A 106 15.26 9.61 20.61
CA ASN A 106 15.01 9.34 22.03
C ASN A 106 14.41 10.57 22.73
N GLY A 107 13.77 11.45 21.98
CA GLY A 107 13.17 12.68 22.48
C GLY A 107 11.68 12.53 22.74
N ARG A 108 11.15 13.57 23.39
CA ARG A 108 9.73 13.73 23.64
C ARG A 108 9.25 15.01 22.97
N ALA A 109 8.18 14.92 22.20
CA ALA A 109 7.45 16.07 21.65
C ALA A 109 6.07 16.16 22.29
N VAL A 110 5.65 17.36 22.69
CA VAL A 110 4.35 17.57 23.34
C VAL A 110 3.66 18.76 22.72
N GLY A 111 2.39 18.59 22.41
CA GLY A 111 1.53 19.66 21.90
C GLY A 111 0.43 19.12 20.99
N GLU A 112 -0.20 20.04 20.26
CA GLU A 112 -1.38 19.76 19.47
C GLU A 112 -1.02 19.17 18.10
N ILE A 113 -1.76 18.16 17.67
CA ILE A 113 -1.70 17.70 16.28
C ILE A 113 -2.49 18.66 15.40
N VAL A 114 -1.80 19.37 14.52
CA VAL A 114 -2.38 20.44 13.70
C VAL A 114 -2.66 20.00 12.27
N GLY A 115 -2.07 18.89 11.85
CA GLY A 115 -2.26 18.36 10.49
C GLY A 115 -1.85 16.90 10.40
N ARG A 116 -2.37 16.22 9.37
CA ARG A 116 -2.05 14.83 9.06
C ARG A 116 -2.11 14.61 7.55
N THR A 117 -1.13 13.90 7.03
CA THR A 117 -1.07 13.40 5.66
C THR A 117 -1.12 11.87 5.68
N ASP A 118 -0.95 11.23 4.52
CA ASP A 118 -1.00 9.78 4.41
C ASP A 118 0.13 9.06 5.18
N PHE A 119 1.29 9.72 5.32
CA PHE A 119 2.48 9.11 5.94
C PHE A 119 3.04 9.94 7.10
N HIS A 120 2.57 11.16 7.30
CA HIS A 120 3.11 12.05 8.32
C HIS A 120 2.02 12.70 9.17
N THR A 121 2.38 13.06 10.39
CA THR A 121 1.57 13.91 11.26
C THR A 121 2.37 15.12 11.70
N VAL A 122 1.69 16.25 11.83
CA VAL A 122 2.28 17.56 12.14
C VAL A 122 1.88 17.94 13.55
N GLN A 123 2.85 18.14 14.44
CA GLN A 123 2.64 18.50 15.84
C GLN A 123 3.22 19.88 16.14
N ALA A 124 2.40 20.80 16.65
CA ALA A 124 2.87 22.09 17.14
C ALA A 124 3.44 21.94 18.55
N VAL A 125 4.73 22.26 18.73
CA VAL A 125 5.46 22.08 20.01
C VAL A 125 5.75 23.41 20.73
N GLY A 126 5.16 24.50 20.24
CA GLY A 126 5.26 25.85 20.80
C GLY A 126 6.38 26.71 20.20
N ARG A 127 6.35 28.02 20.47
CA ARG A 127 7.32 29.02 19.97
C ARG A 127 7.50 29.05 18.45
N GLY A 128 6.43 28.79 17.70
CA GLY A 128 6.50 28.72 16.23
C GLY A 128 7.31 27.53 15.70
N ALA A 129 7.54 26.50 16.52
CA ALA A 129 8.17 25.26 16.11
C ALA A 129 7.14 24.14 15.94
N VAL A 130 7.40 23.31 14.93
CA VAL A 130 6.54 22.20 14.53
C VAL A 130 7.41 20.97 14.32
N VAL A 131 6.97 19.82 14.82
CA VAL A 131 7.62 18.53 14.60
C VAL A 131 6.78 17.71 13.63
N ILE A 132 7.42 17.17 12.59
CA ILE A 132 6.78 16.27 11.63
C ILE A 132 7.19 14.84 11.95
N HIS A 133 6.22 13.99 12.26
CA HIS A 133 6.43 12.59 12.63
C HIS A 133 6.02 11.68 11.47
N ASP A 134 6.82 10.65 11.22
CA ASP A 134 6.45 9.52 10.37
C ASP A 134 5.44 8.63 11.10
N LEU A 135 4.24 8.46 10.51
CA LEU A 135 3.16 7.66 11.08
C LEU A 135 3.54 6.19 11.22
N ALA A 136 4.38 5.66 10.33
CA ALA A 136 4.82 4.26 10.38
C ALA A 136 5.70 3.96 11.61
N LYS A 137 6.27 5.00 12.23
CA LYS A 137 7.08 4.88 13.46
C LYS A 137 6.28 5.06 14.73
N LEU A 138 4.99 5.40 14.64
CA LEU A 138 4.13 5.59 15.81
C LEU A 138 3.36 4.31 16.12
N ASP A 139 3.10 4.05 17.39
CA ASP A 139 2.22 2.97 17.85
C ASP A 139 0.77 3.15 17.38
N ARG A 140 0.34 4.40 17.19
CA ARG A 140 -0.97 4.78 16.64
C ARG A 140 -0.92 6.14 15.97
N ALA A 141 -1.81 6.36 15.00
CA ALA A 141 -1.99 7.67 14.38
C ALA A 141 -2.84 8.57 15.30
N PRO A 142 -2.30 9.70 15.79
CA PRO A 142 -3.10 10.63 16.57
C PRO A 142 -4.11 11.38 15.68
N ALA A 143 -5.21 11.84 16.28
CA ALA A 143 -6.20 12.65 15.59
C ALA A 143 -5.80 14.13 15.60
N VAL A 144 -6.13 14.84 14.51
CA VAL A 144 -5.96 16.30 14.41
C VAL A 144 -6.83 17.00 15.47
N GLY A 145 -6.32 18.08 16.06
CA GLY A 145 -6.94 18.85 17.14
C GLY A 145 -6.71 18.27 18.55
N ARG A 146 -5.92 17.19 18.68
CA ARG A 146 -5.65 16.56 19.98
C ARG A 146 -4.31 17.00 20.53
N ASN A 147 -4.30 17.37 21.82
CA ASN A 147 -3.08 17.55 22.59
C ASN A 147 -2.54 16.19 23.04
N VAL A 148 -1.39 15.82 22.48
CA VAL A 148 -0.72 14.52 22.73
C VAL A 148 0.73 14.73 23.12
N ALA A 149 1.30 13.72 23.76
CA ALA A 149 2.75 13.57 23.94
C ALA A 149 3.21 12.39 23.08
N ILE A 150 4.28 12.57 22.31
CA ILE A 150 4.91 11.53 21.52
C ILE A 150 6.31 11.31 22.07
N ASP A 151 6.51 10.14 22.69
CA ASP A 151 7.75 9.74 23.34
C ASP A 151 8.47 8.71 22.45
N TYR A 152 9.67 9.04 21.95
CA TYR A 152 10.46 8.12 21.14
C TYR A 152 11.43 7.29 21.98
N SER A 153 11.51 6.00 21.66
CA SER A 153 12.55 5.10 22.15
C SER A 153 13.00 4.20 21.02
N LYS A 154 14.31 4.17 20.75
CA LYS A 154 14.90 3.31 19.70
C LYS A 154 14.24 3.50 18.32
N GLY A 155 13.79 4.72 18.01
CA GLY A 155 13.16 5.06 16.73
C GLY A 155 11.68 4.74 16.60
N ALA A 156 11.04 4.17 17.62
CA ALA A 156 9.59 4.00 17.70
C ALA A 156 8.99 5.04 18.65
N GLY A 157 7.86 5.65 18.27
CA GLY A 157 7.15 6.66 19.04
C GLY A 157 5.89 6.09 19.69
N ILE A 158 5.68 6.40 20.97
CA ILE A 158 4.46 6.06 21.72
C ILE A 158 3.62 7.32 21.90
N VAL A 159 2.37 7.27 21.47
CA VAL A 159 1.44 8.40 21.51
C VAL A 159 0.56 8.34 22.76
N SER A 160 0.72 9.31 23.67
CA SER A 160 -0.07 9.44 24.91
C SER A 160 -1.01 10.66 24.84
N ASP A 161 -2.31 10.46 25.09
CA ASP A 161 -3.28 11.56 25.15
C ASP A 161 -3.12 12.36 26.44
N ARG A 162 -3.08 13.70 26.36
CA ARG A 162 -3.02 14.58 27.54
C ARG A 162 -4.35 15.16 27.98
N SER A 163 -5.45 14.76 27.34
CA SER A 163 -6.78 15.35 27.54
C SER A 163 -7.44 15.03 28.89
N LYS A 164 -6.79 14.33 29.83
CA LYS A 164 -7.42 13.83 31.07
C LYS A 164 -6.71 14.17 32.38
N GLU A 165 -5.59 14.88 32.39
CA GLU A 165 -4.80 15.04 33.62
C GLU A 165 -5.04 16.38 34.36
N HIS A 166 -5.90 17.27 33.85
CA HIS A 166 -6.12 18.60 34.41
C HIS A 166 -7.40 18.76 35.25
N ASP A 167 -7.97 17.66 35.78
CA ASP A 167 -9.23 17.69 36.56
C ASP A 167 -9.09 17.27 38.04
N ARG A 168 -7.85 17.22 38.58
CA ARG A 168 -7.62 16.88 40.00
C ARG A 168 -6.64 17.84 40.70
N GLY A 169 -6.98 19.12 40.69
CA GLY A 169 -6.27 20.17 41.45
C GLY A 169 -7.16 21.09 42.28
N GLY A 170 -8.48 20.88 42.31
CA GLY A 170 -9.40 21.65 43.14
C GLY A 170 -9.71 20.95 44.45
N VAL A 171 -8.79 20.97 45.41
CA VAL A 171 -9.14 20.72 46.82
C VAL A 171 -9.02 22.04 47.56
N THR A 172 -10.20 22.57 47.84
CA THR A 172 -10.55 23.59 48.84
C THR A 172 -9.65 23.60 50.07
N ARG A 173 -9.18 24.78 50.45
CA ARG A 173 -9.28 25.25 51.84
C ARG A 173 -9.36 26.77 51.90
#